data_AF-A0A1F2QF90-F1
#
_entry.id   AF-A0A1F2QF90-F1
#
_cell.length_a   1.000
_cell.length_b   1.000
_cell.length_c   1.000
_cell.angle_alpha   90.00
_cell.angle_beta   90.00
_cell.angle_gamma   90.00
#
_symmetry.space_group_name_H-M   'P 1'
#
loop_
_entity.id
_entity.type
_entity.pdbx_description
1 polymer ?
#
loop_
_entity_poly.entity_id
_entity_poly.type
_entity_poly.pdbx_seq_one_letter_code
_entity_poly.pdbx_strand_id
1 'polypeptide(L)' 'MSGKGESGVNEHTRPEEAVRIAMEREKMAKEFYLECAGIVADPGVRKMFEFLAKEEAKHYDLLEREYDRFIAGEN' A
#
# COMPACT_ATOMS: atom_id res chain seq x y z
N MET A 1 5.23 25.66 0.83
CA MET A 1 4.45 24.76 1.70
C MET A 1 5.22 23.46 1.83
N SER A 2 5.27 22.94 3.05
CA SER A 2 6.23 21.95 3.56
C SER A 2 6.30 20.67 2.73
N GLY A 3 7.47 20.40 2.13
CA GLY A 3 7.85 19.06 1.72
C GLY A 3 8.12 18.24 2.97
N LYS A 4 7.10 17.53 3.45
CA LYS A 4 7.24 16.59 4.57
C LYS A 4 7.92 15.32 4.04
N GLY A 5 9.21 15.21 4.37
CA GLY A 5 9.94 14.00 4.73
C GLY A 5 9.77 12.78 3.84
N GLU A 6 10.81 12.46 3.08
CA GLU A 6 11.08 11.10 2.62
C GLU A 6 11.04 10.14 3.82
N SER A 7 9.90 9.46 4.01
CA SER A 7 9.73 8.43 5.03
C SER A 7 10.10 7.08 4.42
N GLY A 8 11.41 6.91 4.20
CA GLY A 8 12.02 5.67 3.73
C GLY A 8 12.30 4.71 4.89
N VAL A 9 12.28 3.41 4.61
CA VAL A 9 12.78 2.38 5.52
C VAL A 9 14.31 2.44 5.54
N ASN A 10 14.93 2.36 6.72
CA ASN A 10 16.39 2.37 6.94
C ASN A 10 16.81 1.31 7.97
N GLU A 11 18.11 1.24 8.31
CA GLU A 11 18.65 0.24 9.24
C GLU A 11 18.12 0.33 10.68
N HIS A 12 17.47 1.44 11.05
CA HIS A 12 16.89 1.66 12.38
C HIS A 12 15.38 1.45 12.39
N THR A 13 14.77 1.15 11.25
CA THR A 13 13.33 0.91 11.16
C THR A 13 13.00 -0.46 11.74
N ARG A 14 12.14 -0.48 12.75
CA ARG A 14 11.65 -1.72 13.33
C ARG A 14 10.75 -2.47 12.33
N PRO A 15 10.68 -3.82 12.37
CA PRO A 15 9.89 -4.60 11.42
C PRO A 15 8.42 -4.16 11.34
N GLU A 16 7.77 -3.90 12.46
CA GLU A 16 6.36 -3.50 12.49
C GLU A 16 6.15 -2.10 11.90
N GLU A 17 7.09 -1.18 12.10
CA GLU A 17 7.05 0.14 11.46
C GLU A 17 7.26 0.03 9.94
N ALA A 18 8.16 -0.84 9.49
CA ALA A 18 8.36 -1.10 8.07
C ALA A 18 7.10 -1.68 7.41
N VAL A 19 6.42 -2.62 8.07
CA VAL A 19 5.15 -3.19 7.58
C VAL A 19 4.05 -2.13 7.57
N ARG A 20 3.94 -1.30 8.60
CA ARG A 20 2.98 -0.19 8.64
C ARG A 20 3.20 0.80 7.49
N ILE A 21 4.45 1.15 7.20
CA ILE A 21 4.80 1.99 6.04
C ILE A 21 4.41 1.31 4.72
N ALA A 22 4.65 0.00 4.59
CA ALA A 22 4.24 -0.76 3.41
C ALA A 22 2.71 -0.75 3.24
N MET A 23 1.94 -0.96 4.30
CA MET A 23 0.47 -0.89 4.27
C MET A 23 -0.04 0.46 3.75
N GLU A 24 0.52 1.57 4.23
CA GLU A 24 0.16 2.90 3.73
C GLU A 24 0.48 3.07 2.24
N ARG A 25 1.59 2.50 1.77
CA ARG A 25 1.95 2.51 0.34
C ARG A 25 0.98 1.70 -0.51
N GLU A 26 0.59 0.51 -0.07
CA GLU A 26 -0.40 -0.32 -0.78
C GLU A 26 -1.76 0.41 -0.87
N LYS A 27 -2.17 1.10 0.20
CA LYS A 27 -3.39 1.90 0.20
C LYS A 27 -3.31 3.06 -0.81
N MET A 28 -2.20 3.81 -0.82
CA MET A 28 -1.99 4.89 -1.79
C MET A 28 -1.93 4.37 -3.23
N ALA A 29 -1.28 3.23 -3.47
CA ALA A 29 -1.19 2.60 -4.78
C ALA A 29 -2.56 2.15 -5.30
N LYS A 30 -3.38 1.53 -4.43
CA LYS A 30 -4.77 1.18 -4.74
C LYS A 30 -5.58 2.41 -5.16
N GLU A 31 -5.53 3.48 -4.37
CA GLU A 31 -6.24 4.73 -4.67
C GLU A 31 -5.78 5.31 -6.01
N PHE A 32 -4.47 5.37 -6.23
CA PHE A 32 -3.88 5.82 -7.50
C PHE A 32 -4.37 5.02 -8.72
N TYR A 33 -4.43 3.69 -8.62
CA TYR A 33 -4.93 2.87 -9.73
C TYR A 33 -6.43 3.02 -9.96
N LEU A 34 -7.23 3.24 -8.91
CA LEU A 34 -8.66 3.54 -9.06
C LEU A 34 -8.88 4.90 -9.74
N GLU A 35 -8.08 5.91 -9.40
CA GLU A 35 -8.10 7.20 -10.09
C GLU A 35 -7.74 7.04 -11.57
N CYS A 36 -6.67 6.29 -11.87
CA CYS A 36 -6.28 5.97 -13.25
C CYS A 36 -7.40 5.26 -14.02
N ALA A 37 -8.06 4.27 -13.42
CA ALA A 37 -9.19 3.56 -14.02
C ALA A 37 -10.36 4.51 -14.36
N GLY A 38 -10.56 5.55 -13.55
CA GLY A 38 -11.62 6.55 -13.72
C GLY A 38 -11.39 7.54 -14.87
N ILE A 39 -10.14 7.79 -15.27
CA ILE A 39 -9.80 8.79 -16.30
C ILE A 39 -9.49 8.18 -17.67
N VAL A 40 -9.27 6.86 -17.76
CA VAL A 40 -8.95 6.21 -19.04
C VAL A 40 -10.20 5.88 -19.86
N ALA A 41 -10.10 6.13 -21.18
CA ALA A 41 -11.15 5.85 -22.15
C ALA A 41 -11.12 4.40 -22.65
N ASP A 42 -9.93 3.82 -22.82
CA ASP A 42 -9.79 2.45 -23.33
C ASP A 42 -10.28 1.43 -22.27
N PRO A 43 -11.25 0.56 -22.61
CA PRO A 43 -11.78 -0.41 -21.66
C PRO A 43 -10.77 -1.47 -21.21
N GLY A 44 -9.77 -1.80 -22.04
CA GLY A 44 -8.71 -2.73 -21.69
C GLY A 44 -7.77 -2.14 -20.65
N VAL A 45 -7.35 -0.88 -20.85
CA VAL A 45 -6.52 -0.14 -19.90
C VAL A 45 -7.28 0.09 -18.58
N ARG A 46 -8.58 0.39 -18.62
CA ARG A 46 -9.42 0.48 -17.41
C ARG A 46 -9.37 -0.82 -16.60
N LYS A 47 -9.62 -1.96 -17.25
CA LYS A 47 -9.60 -3.28 -16.59
C LYS A 47 -8.22 -3.61 -16.01
N MET A 48 -7.15 -3.20 -16.67
CA MET A 48 -5.80 -3.37 -16.16
C MET A 48 -5.61 -2.59 -14.85
N PHE A 49 -6.02 -1.33 -14.78
CA PHE A 49 -5.93 -0.54 -13.55
C PHE A 49 -6.84 -1.06 -12.42
N GLU A 50 -8.07 -1.47 -12.75
CA GLU A 50 -8.97 -2.12 -11.78
C GLU A 50 -8.38 -3.43 -11.24
N PHE A 51 -7.66 -4.19 -12.08
CA PHE A 51 -6.94 -5.39 -11.65
C PHE A 51 -5.80 -5.04 -10.70
N LEU A 52 -4.96 -4.05 -11.03
CA LEU A 52 -3.87 -3.61 -10.15
C LEU A 52 -4.40 -3.12 -8.79
N ALA A 53 -5.46 -2.31 -8.77
CA ALA A 53 -6.09 -1.87 -7.53
C ALA A 53 -6.60 -3.04 -6.66
N LYS A 54 -7.01 -4.16 -7.27
CA LYS A 54 -7.40 -5.37 -6.55
C LYS A 54 -6.20 -6.14 -6.01
N GLU A 55 -5.07 -6.16 -6.72
CA GLU A 55 -3.84 -6.78 -6.22
C GLU A 55 -3.29 -6.01 -5.02
N GLU A 56 -3.28 -4.66 -5.05
CA GLU A 56 -2.80 -3.88 -3.89
C GLU A 56 -3.69 -4.05 -2.66
N ALA A 57 -5.00 -4.28 -2.85
CA ALA A 57 -5.87 -4.65 -1.73
C ALA A 57 -5.48 -6.00 -1.11
N LYS A 58 -5.10 -7.00 -1.91
CA LYS A 58 -4.63 -8.30 -1.39
C LYS A 58 -3.27 -8.16 -0.70
N HIS A 59 -2.38 -7.32 -1.23
CA HIS A 59 -1.10 -7.03 -0.60
C HIS A 59 -1.29 -6.34 0.76
N TYR A 60 -2.22 -5.39 0.85
CA TYR A 60 -2.60 -4.77 2.11
C TYR A 60 -3.08 -5.80 3.13
N ASP A 61 -4.02 -6.68 2.75
CA ASP A 61 -4.55 -7.72 3.65
C ASP A 61 -3.45 -8.69 4.13
N LEU A 62 -2.44 -8.97 3.31
CA LEU A 62 -1.29 -9.79 3.69
C LEU A 62 -0.42 -9.06 4.72
N LEU A 63 -0.11 -7.78 4.47
CA LEU A 63 0.69 -6.96 5.36
C LEU A 63 0.00 -6.73 6.70
N GLU A 64 -1.32 -6.51 6.70
CA GLU A 64 -2.13 -6.37 7.93
C GLU A 64 -1.99 -7.61 8.83
N ARG A 65 -2.07 -8.81 8.26
CA ARG A 65 -1.87 -10.06 9.01
C ARG A 65 -0.47 -10.22 9.59
N GLU A 66 0.56 -9.76 8.88
CA GLU A 66 1.94 -9.78 9.39
C GLU A 66 2.14 -8.70 10.46
N TYR A 67 1.52 -7.52 10.31
CA TYR A 67 1.52 -6.48 11.33
C TYR A 67 0.88 -6.97 12.63
N ASP A 68 -0.29 -7.61 12.53
CA ASP A 68 -0.97 -8.21 13.68
C ASP A 68 -0.09 -9.24 14.41
N ARG A 69 0.72 -10.01 13.68
CA ARG A 69 1.66 -10.96 14.28
C ARG A 69 2.75 -10.27 15.09
N PHE A 70 3.26 -9.14 14.61
CA PHE A 70 4.25 -8.36 15.37
C PHE A 70 3.65 -7.79 16.65
N ILE A 71 2.43 -7.26 16.59
CA ILE A 71 1.75 -6.68 17.77
C ILE A 71 1.30 -7.76 18.75
N ALA A 72 0.83 -8.91 18.27
CA ALA A 72 0.39 -10.02 19.12
C ALA A 72 1.56 -10.73 19.83
N GLY A 73 2.75 -10.77 19.21
CA GLY A 73 3.96 -11.37 19.78
C GLY A 73 4.66 -10.52 20.86
N GLU A 74 4.23 -9.28 21.08
CA GLU A 74 4.78 -8.38 22.11
C GLU A 74 4.05 -8.46 23.48
N ASN A 75 3.11 -9.40 23.68
CA ASN A 75 2.44 -9.64 24.97
C ASN A 75 2.95 -10.88 25.71
#